data_AF-A0A212PLW5-F1
#
_entry.id   AF-A0A212PLW5-F1
#
_cell.length_a   1.000
_cell.length_b   1.000
_cell.length_c   1.000
_cell.angle_alpha   90.00
_cell.angle_beta   90.00
_cell.angle_gamma   90.00
#
_symmetry.space_group_name_H-M   'P 1'
#
loop_
_entity.id
_entity.type
_entity.pdbx_description
1 polymer ?
#
loop_
_entity_poly.entity_id
_entity_poly.type
_entity_poly.pdbx_seq_one_letter_code
_entity_poly.pdbx_strand_id
1 'polypeptide(L)'
;MGNREHVPIIVKNSTTSIIEDAYLVAALMTFDPDVVCYPILNSSGRVAFEVKGQIADKLERLYSGESASLEAFISNLKKLRASIFKLKNAYKKNQS
;
A
#
# COMPACT_ATOMS: atom_id res chain seq x y z
N MET A 1 21.56 -18.51 -5.85
CA MET A 1 20.57 -17.54 -6.39
C MET A 1 19.37 -17.57 -5.45
N GLY A 2 19.09 -16.47 -4.76
CA GLY A 2 18.11 -16.43 -3.67
C GLY A 2 16.67 -16.53 -4.17
N ASN A 3 15.93 -17.50 -3.65
CA ASN A 3 14.47 -17.59 -3.79
C ASN A 3 13.86 -16.32 -3.19
N ARG A 4 13.27 -15.46 -4.03
CA ARG A 4 12.36 -14.44 -3.57
C ARG A 4 11.06 -15.16 -3.22
N GLU A 5 10.87 -15.45 -1.94
CA GLU A 5 9.61 -15.97 -1.44
C GLU A 5 8.50 -14.98 -1.82
N HIS A 6 7.63 -15.40 -2.74
CA HIS A 6 6.41 -14.67 -3.04
C HIS A 6 5.54 -14.72 -1.78
N VAL A 7 5.50 -13.61 -1.04
CA VAL A 7 4.57 -13.44 0.08
C VAL A 7 3.15 -13.44 -0.51
N PRO A 8 2.30 -14.42 -0.19
CA PRO A 8 0.97 -14.48 -0.75
C PRO A 8 0.13 -13.31 -0.24
N ILE A 9 -0.37 -12.49 -1.15
CA ILE A 9 -1.35 -11.45 -0.83
C ILE A 9 -2.68 -12.17 -0.60
N ILE A 10 -3.06 -12.36 0.66
CA ILE A 10 -4.38 -12.90 1.01
C ILE A 10 -5.41 -11.78 0.81
N VAL A 11 -6.02 -11.75 -0.38
CA VAL A 11 -7.18 -10.89 -0.66
C VAL A 11 -8.43 -11.64 -0.19
N LYS A 12 -8.92 -11.34 1.02
CA LYS A 12 -10.29 -11.69 1.40
C LYS A 12 -11.22 -10.71 0.65
N ASN A 13 -12.43 -11.14 0.26
CA ASN A 13 -13.52 -10.29 -0.26
C ASN A 13 -14.03 -9.30 0.81
N SER A 14 -13.12 -8.63 1.49
CA SER A 14 -13.34 -7.60 2.49
C SER A 14 -13.22 -6.26 1.80
N THR A 15 -14.02 -5.28 2.23
CA THR A 15 -13.92 -3.87 1.82
C THR A 15 -12.61 -3.21 2.25
N THR A 16 -11.66 -4.00 2.75
CA THR A 16 -10.40 -3.60 3.37
C THR A 16 -9.39 -4.71 3.18
N SER A 17 -8.19 -4.39 2.71
CA SER A 17 -7.04 -5.30 2.66
C SER A 17 -5.85 -4.69 3.38
N ILE A 18 -4.97 -5.54 3.90
CA ILE A 18 -3.70 -5.11 4.51
C ILE A 18 -2.57 -5.41 3.53
N ILE A 19 -1.81 -4.38 3.16
CA ILE A 19 -0.70 -4.48 2.20
C ILE A 19 0.58 -3.95 2.86
N GLU A 20 1.64 -4.75 2.86
CA GLU A 20 2.95 -4.34 3.41
C GLU A 20 3.87 -3.69 2.36
N ASP A 21 3.52 -3.81 1.07
CA ASP A 21 4.30 -3.25 -0.03
C ASP A 21 3.81 -1.86 -0.44
N ALA A 22 4.60 -0.84 -0.13
CA ALA A 22 4.32 0.55 -0.48
C ALA A 22 4.30 0.81 -2.01
N TYR A 23 5.07 0.07 -2.79
CA TYR A 23 5.07 0.20 -4.25
C TYR A 23 3.77 -0.34 -4.84
N LEU A 24 3.28 -1.46 -4.32
CA LEU A 24 1.98 -2.01 -4.71
C LEU A 24 0.85 -1.03 -4.39
N VAL A 25 0.85 -0.44 -3.19
CA VAL A 25 -0.15 0.57 -2.82
C VAL A 25 -0.07 1.79 -3.74
N ALA A 26 1.13 2.29 -4.04
CA ALA A 26 1.30 3.41 -4.95
C ALA A 26 0.78 3.09 -6.36
N ALA A 27 1.02 1.87 -6.85
CA ALA A 27 0.50 1.42 -8.13
C ALA A 27 -1.04 1.39 -8.12
N LEU A 28 -1.66 0.80 -7.10
CA LEU A 28 -3.11 0.79 -6.92
C LEU A 28 -3.71 2.20 -6.92
N MET A 29 -3.13 3.14 -6.17
CA MET A 29 -3.54 4.55 -6.16
C MET A 29 -3.35 5.27 -7.50
N THR A 30 -2.54 4.70 -8.40
CA THR A 30 -2.28 5.29 -9.72
C THR A 30 -3.31 4.81 -10.74
N PHE A 31 -3.69 3.54 -10.70
CA PHE A 31 -4.75 2.99 -11.56
C PHE A 31 -6.16 3.38 -11.12
N ASP A 32 -6.31 3.65 -9.82
CA ASP A 32 -7.57 4.04 -9.22
C ASP A 32 -7.35 5.13 -8.17
N PRO A 33 -7.60 6.40 -8.53
CA PRO A 33 -7.47 7.54 -7.63
C PRO A 33 -8.41 7.49 -6.41
N ASP A 34 -9.47 6.68 -6.45
CA ASP A 34 -10.44 6.54 -5.35
C ASP A 34 -9.97 5.52 -4.29
N VAL A 35 -8.80 4.90 -4.50
CA VAL A 35 -8.16 4.05 -3.48
C VAL A 35 -7.79 4.88 -2.26
N VAL A 36 -8.49 4.63 -1.17
CA VAL A 36 -8.18 5.20 0.14
C VAL A 36 -7.26 4.24 0.89
N CYS A 37 -6.13 4.73 1.40
CA CYS A 37 -5.21 3.95 2.21
C CYS A 37 -4.71 4.70 3.46
N TYR A 38 -4.47 3.94 4.53
CA TYR A 38 -4.00 4.46 5.81
C TYR A 38 -2.81 3.63 6.30
N PRO A 39 -1.68 4.26 6.69
CA PRO A 39 -0.57 3.54 7.27
C PRO A 39 -0.91 3.10 8.70
N ILE A 40 -0.61 1.84 9.02
CA ILE A 40 -0.77 1.23 10.34
C ILE A 40 0.55 0.57 10.77
N LEU A 41 0.70 0.33 12.07
CA LEU A 41 1.77 -0.55 12.57
C LEU A 41 1.19 -1.95 12.77
N ASN A 42 1.83 -2.96 12.18
CA ASN A 42 1.47 -4.35 12.43
C ASN A 42 2.01 -4.82 13.80
N SER A 43 1.66 -6.05 14.18
CA SER A 43 2.11 -6.67 15.45
C SER A 43 3.63 -6.79 15.59
N SER A 44 4.37 -6.73 14.48
CA SER A 44 5.84 -6.74 14.46
C SER A 44 6.47 -5.35 14.48
N GLY A 45 5.66 -4.28 14.62
CA GLY A 45 6.13 -2.90 14.58
C GLY A 45 6.54 -2.42 13.18
N ARG A 46 6.23 -3.19 12.13
CA ARG A 46 6.45 -2.79 10.73
C ARG A 46 5.25 -1.98 10.24
N VAL A 47 5.50 -1.16 9.24
CA VAL A 47 4.44 -0.39 8.58
C VAL A 47 3.69 -1.29 7.62
N ALA A 48 2.38 -1.32 7.75
CA ALA A 48 1.44 -1.86 6.78
C ALA A 48 0.50 -0.75 6.30
N PHE A 49 -0.26 -1.00 5.25
CA PHE A 49 -1.29 -0.10 4.76
C PHE A 49 -2.63 -0.82 4.80
N GLU A 50 -3.57 -0.22 5.50
CA GLU A 50 -4.97 -0.56 5.38
C GLU A 50 -5.53 0.13 4.13
N VAL A 51 -5.91 -0.65 3.13
CA VAL A 51 -6.40 -0.15 1.84
C VAL A 51 -7.87 -0.50 1.71
N LYS A 52 -8.72 0.51 1.49
CA LYS A 52 -10.17 0.36 1.35
C LYS A 52 -10.58 0.10 -0.09
N GLY A 53 -11.62 -0.72 -0.24
CA GLY A 53 -12.25 -1.07 -1.52
C GLY A 53 -11.93 -2.49 -1.99
N GLN A 54 -12.55 -2.88 -3.10
CA GLN A 54 -12.30 -4.17 -3.74
C GLN A 54 -11.01 -4.08 -4.55
N ILE A 55 -9.92 -4.63 -4.01
CA ILE A 55 -8.58 -4.52 -4.61
C ILE A 55 -8.34 -5.60 -5.67
N ALA A 56 -9.10 -6.70 -5.66
CA ALA A 56 -8.96 -7.81 -6.60
C ALA A 56 -9.03 -7.32 -8.06
N ASP A 57 -10.08 -6.59 -8.41
CA ASP A 57 -10.30 -6.05 -9.76
C ASP A 57 -9.20 -5.04 -10.15
N LYS A 58 -8.66 -4.31 -9.16
CA LYS A 58 -7.59 -3.32 -9.38
C LYS A 58 -6.23 -3.96 -9.60
N LEU A 59 -5.99 -5.11 -8.98
CA LEU A 59 -4.79 -5.92 -9.20
C LEU A 59 -4.80 -6.53 -10.60
N GLU A 60 -5.96 -6.93 -11.11
CA GLU A 60 -6.06 -7.45 -12.48
C GLU A 60 -5.55 -6.44 -13.51
N ARG A 61 -5.94 -5.16 -13.39
CA ARG A 61 -5.46 -4.06 -14.24
C ARG A 61 -3.95 -3.84 -14.15
N LEU A 62 -3.39 -3.97 -12.95
CA LEU A 62 -1.94 -3.89 -12.74
C LEU A 62 -1.21 -5.04 -13.46
N TYR A 63 -1.75 -6.26 -13.37
CA TYR A 63 -1.14 -7.45 -13.96
C TYR A 63 -1.42 -7.60 -15.46
N SER A 64 -2.45 -6.95 -16.00
CA SER A 64 -2.74 -6.91 -17.44
C SER A 64 -1.78 -6.02 -18.23
N GLY A 65 -0.85 -5.33 -17.55
CA GLY A 65 0.12 -4.45 -18.20
C GLY A 65 -0.48 -3.12 -18.65
N GLU A 66 -1.59 -2.69 -18.03
CA GLU A 66 -2.16 -1.37 -18.31
C GLU A 66 -1.12 -0.28 -18.02
N SER A 67 -1.01 0.70 -18.91
CA SER A 67 -0.05 1.80 -18.75
C SER A 67 -0.57 2.81 -17.74
N ALA A 68 0.28 3.20 -16.79
CA ALA A 68 -0.01 4.23 -15.80
C ALA A 68 0.97 5.40 -15.90
N SER A 69 0.54 6.59 -15.48
CA SER A 69 1.43 7.75 -15.44
C SER A 69 2.54 7.55 -14.40
N LEU A 70 3.79 7.57 -14.86
CA LEU A 70 4.97 7.53 -13.99
C LEU A 70 4.98 8.70 -13.01
N GLU A 71 4.54 9.88 -13.45
CA GLU A 71 4.44 11.06 -12.60
C GLU A 71 3.45 10.85 -11.45
N ALA A 72 2.28 10.30 -11.75
CA ALA A 72 1.26 10.00 -10.74
C ALA A 72 1.76 8.93 -9.76
N PHE A 73 2.44 7.89 -10.24
CA PHE A 73 3.06 6.87 -9.41
C PHE A 73 4.09 7.46 -8.44
N ILE A 74 5.01 8.30 -8.94
CA ILE A 74 6.01 8.99 -8.12
C ILE A 74 5.34 9.91 -7.08
N SER A 75 4.29 10.63 -7.48
CA SER A 75 3.51 11.48 -6.58
C SER A 75 2.89 10.67 -5.44
N ASN A 76 2.29 9.52 -5.75
CA ASN A 76 1.69 8.62 -4.77
C ASN A 76 2.74 8.01 -3.82
N LEU A 77 3.92 7.62 -4.32
CA LEU A 77 5.03 7.20 -3.46
C LEU A 77 5.45 8.29 -2.46
N LYS A 78 5.51 9.55 -2.89
CA LYS A 78 5.83 10.68 -2.00
C LYS A 78 4.75 10.86 -0.92
N LYS A 79 3.46 10.73 -1.29
CA LYS A 79 2.34 10.78 -0.34
C LYS A 79 2.43 9.67 0.72
N LEU A 80 2.69 8.43 0.29
CA LEU A 80 2.87 7.29 1.19
C LEU A 80 4.07 7.51 2.12
N ARG A 81 5.22 7.96 1.60
CA ARG A 81 6.38 8.26 2.45
C ARG A 81 6.05 9.31 3.53
N ALA A 82 5.30 10.35 3.17
CA ALA A 82 4.89 11.37 4.13
C ALA A 82 3.93 10.82 5.20
N SER A 83 2.99 9.93 4.83
CA SER A 83 2.06 9.31 5.78
C SER A 83 2.78 8.37 6.76
N ILE A 84 3.76 7.60 6.30
CA ILE A 84 4.63 6.79 7.17
C ILE A 84 5.36 7.66 8.20
N PHE A 85 5.91 8.79 7.76
CA PHE A 85 6.66 9.68 8.66
C PHE A 85 5.76 10.26 9.76
N LYS A 86 4.53 10.66 9.40
CA LYS A 86 3.51 11.10 10.37
C LYS A 86 3.18 10.00 11.39
N LEU A 87 2.96 8.77 10.93
CA LEU A 87 2.69 7.62 11.80
C LEU A 87 3.84 7.39 12.79
N LYS A 88 5.08 7.35 12.31
CA LYS A 88 6.27 7.14 13.15
C LYS A 88 6.43 8.23 14.21
N ASN A 89 6.16 9.49 13.87
CA ASN A 89 6.25 10.59 14.82
C ASN A 89 5.14 10.52 15.88
N ALA A 90 3.91 10.19 15.48
CA ALA A 90 2.81 9.99 16.42
C ALA A 90 3.12 8.84 17.40
N TYR A 91 3.67 7.74 16.89
CA TYR A 91 4.07 6.61 17.72
C TYR A 91 5.16 6.97 18.73
N LYS A 92 6.23 7.66 18.31
CA LYS A 92 7.29 8.12 19.22
C LYS A 92 6.76 9.04 20.33
N LYS A 93 5.84 9.95 19.99
CA LYS A 93 5.23 10.87 20.97
C LYS A 93 4.43 10.13 22.05
N ASN A 94 3.77 9.03 21.70
CA ASN A 94 2.99 8.24 22.65
C ASN A 94 3.84 7.35 23.58
N GLN A 95 5.15 7.25 23.34
CA GLN A 95 6.10 6.48 24.15
C GLN A 95 7.01 7.36 25.02
N SER A 96 6.93 8.69 24.88
CA SER A 96 7.68 9.67 25.68
C SER A 96 6.78 10.27 26.75
#